data_AF-A0A964Z3P8-F1
#
_entry.id   AF-A0A964Z3P8-F1
#
_cell.length_a   1.000
_cell.length_b   1.000
_cell.length_c   1.000
_cell.angle_alpha   90.00
_cell.angle_beta   90.00
_cell.angle_gamma   90.00
#
_symmetry.space_group_name_H-M   'P 1'
#
loop_
_entity.id
_entity.type
_entity.pdbx_description
1 polymer ?
#
loop_
_entity_poly.entity_id
_entity_poly.type
_entity_poly.pdbx_seq_one_letter_code
_entity_poly.pdbx_strand_id
1 'polypeptide(L)'
;QFKKSWFEKKDLILVMDHQNKRDLESIAPLEHKSKIKYFKEFDKNNLEDLVVPDPYYEPIEAFYEVLEMLENASAGLVEEIKKAQQ
;
A
#
# COMPACT_ATOMS: atom_id res chain seq x y z
N GLN A 1 5.24 -13.92 -6.17
CA GLN A 1 3.92 -14.31 -5.62
C GLN A 1 3.90 -14.12 -4.12
N PHE A 2 2.77 -13.66 -3.57
CA PHE A 2 2.55 -13.51 -2.13
C PHE A 2 2.44 -14.89 -1.43
N LYS A 3 2.95 -15.01 -0.20
CA LYS A 3 2.90 -16.26 0.58
C LYS A 3 1.95 -16.11 1.77
N LYS A 4 1.03 -17.06 1.98
CA LYS A 4 0.07 -17.02 3.11
C LYS A 4 0.75 -16.89 4.48
N SER A 5 1.91 -17.53 4.66
CA SER A 5 2.72 -17.41 5.89
C SER A 5 3.21 -15.99 6.20
N TRP A 6 3.08 -15.04 5.27
CA TRP A 6 3.43 -13.65 5.50
C TRP A 6 2.40 -12.90 6.34
N PHE A 7 1.13 -13.33 6.39
CA PHE A 7 0.13 -12.69 7.25
C PHE A 7 0.50 -12.74 8.74
N GLU A 8 1.09 -13.83 9.17
CA GLU A 8 1.59 -14.01 10.55
C GLU A 8 2.89 -13.23 10.79
N LYS A 9 3.79 -13.20 9.79
CA LYS A 9 5.16 -12.68 9.92
C LYS A 9 5.32 -11.19 9.65
N LYS A 10 4.30 -10.54 9.09
CA LYS A 10 4.33 -9.12 8.72
C LYS A 10 3.33 -8.37 9.58
N ASP A 11 3.77 -7.23 10.09
CA ASP A 11 2.94 -6.33 10.89
C ASP A 11 2.05 -5.45 10.00
N LEU A 12 2.54 -5.15 8.80
CA LEU A 12 1.89 -4.31 7.81
C LEU A 12 2.06 -4.89 6.41
N ILE A 13 0.99 -4.90 5.63
CA ILE A 13 0.96 -5.34 4.23
C ILE A 13 0.35 -4.20 3.42
N LEU A 14 1.13 -3.67 2.47
CA LEU A 14 0.77 -2.52 1.67
C LEU A 14 0.40 -2.97 0.25
N VAL A 15 -0.78 -2.57 -0.20
CA VAL A 15 -1.30 -2.87 -1.55
C VAL A 15 -1.39 -1.60 -2.39
N MET A 16 -1.15 -1.74 -3.70
CA MET A 16 -1.11 -0.61 -4.62
C MET A 16 -2.50 -0.23 -5.14
N ASP A 17 -3.36 -1.23 -5.35
CA ASP A 17 -4.68 -1.02 -5.95
C ASP A 17 -5.78 -1.86 -5.28
N HIS A 18 -7.01 -1.67 -5.75
CA HIS A 18 -8.17 -2.42 -5.27
C HIS A 18 -8.11 -3.92 -5.59
N GLN A 19 -7.49 -4.30 -6.70
CA GLN A 19 -7.42 -5.71 -7.11
C GLN A 19 -6.51 -6.48 -6.16
N ASN A 20 -5.32 -5.96 -5.88
CA ASN A 20 -4.38 -6.46 -4.88
C ASN A 20 -5.06 -6.58 -3.51
N LYS A 21 -5.82 -5.56 -3.09
CA LYS A 21 -6.53 -5.61 -1.81
C LYS A 21 -7.54 -6.74 -1.77
N ARG A 22 -8.42 -6.83 -2.77
CA ARG A 22 -9.43 -7.89 -2.87
C ARG A 22 -8.79 -9.28 -2.88
N ASP A 23 -7.72 -9.45 -3.66
CA ASP A 23 -7.02 -10.74 -3.77
C ASP A 23 -6.44 -11.16 -2.43
N LEU A 24 -5.77 -10.26 -1.71
CA LEU A 24 -5.23 -10.58 -0.39
C LEU A 24 -6.31 -10.76 0.68
N GLU A 25 -7.34 -9.92 0.72
CA GLU A 25 -8.45 -10.05 1.67
C GLU A 25 -9.29 -11.32 1.46
N SER A 26 -9.35 -11.85 0.24
CA SER A 26 -10.03 -13.10 -0.07
C SER A 26 -9.35 -14.33 0.55
N ILE A 27 -8.03 -14.26 0.76
CA ILE A 27 -7.22 -15.37 1.29
C ILE A 27 -6.71 -15.14 2.72
N ALA A 28 -6.88 -13.94 3.27
CA ALA A 28 -6.41 -13.57 4.59
C ALA A 28 -7.32 -14.10 5.71
N PRO A 29 -6.75 -14.69 6.79
CA PRO A 29 -7.48 -14.92 8.03
C PRO A 29 -8.08 -13.62 8.58
N LEU A 30 -9.22 -13.72 9.27
CA LEU A 30 -9.97 -12.55 9.73
C LEU A 30 -9.12 -11.64 10.64
N GLU A 31 -8.32 -12.22 11.55
CA GLU A 31 -7.44 -11.44 12.44
C GLU A 31 -6.30 -10.70 11.72
N HIS A 32 -6.05 -10.99 10.44
CA HIS A 32 -4.96 -10.39 9.68
C HIS A 32 -5.43 -9.39 8.63
N LYS A 33 -6.74 -9.27 8.38
CA LYS A 33 -7.28 -8.32 7.40
C LYS A 33 -6.98 -6.87 7.73
N SER A 34 -6.94 -6.51 9.02
CA SER A 34 -6.62 -5.15 9.48
C SER A 34 -5.20 -4.69 9.11
N LYS A 35 -4.28 -5.63 8.88
CA LYS A 35 -2.89 -5.35 8.47
C LYS A 35 -2.76 -4.99 6.99
N ILE A 36 -3.80 -5.23 6.18
CA ILE A 36 -3.80 -4.96 4.74
C ILE A 36 -4.30 -3.54 4.50
N LYS A 37 -3.40 -2.64 4.13
CA LYS A 37 -3.66 -1.22 3.93
C LYS A 37 -3.28 -0.79 2.52
N TYR A 38 -3.98 0.18 1.93
CA TYR A 38 -3.47 0.78 0.70
C TYR A 38 -2.19 1.55 1.00
N PHE A 39 -1.23 1.54 0.09
CA PHE A 39 -0.01 2.31 0.31
C PHE A 39 -0.30 3.81 0.35
N LYS A 40 -1.23 4.26 -0.49
CA LYS A 40 -1.65 5.66 -0.57
C LYS A 40 -2.51 6.12 0.62
N GLU A 41 -2.92 5.23 1.55
CA GLU A 41 -3.49 5.65 2.85
C GLU A 41 -2.50 6.48 3.67
N PHE A 42 -1.21 6.38 3.37
CA PHE A 42 -0.15 7.13 4.05
C PHE A 42 0.23 8.43 3.34
N ASP A 43 -0.36 8.74 2.18
CA ASP A 43 -0.19 10.04 1.53
C ASP A 43 -1.07 11.09 2.25
N LYS A 44 -0.43 12.06 2.88
CA LYS A 44 -1.12 13.13 3.62
C LYS A 44 -1.67 14.24 2.73
N ASN A 45 -1.20 14.29 1.48
CA ASN A 45 -1.54 15.34 0.53
C ASN A 45 -2.74 14.96 -0.35
N ASN A 46 -3.05 13.67 -0.47
CA ASN A 46 -4.15 13.20 -1.31
C ASN A 46 -4.79 11.90 -0.80
N LEU A 47 -5.99 12.02 -0.21
CA LEU A 47 -6.76 10.89 0.34
C LEU A 47 -8.01 10.54 -0.49
N GLU A 48 -8.30 11.28 -1.57
CA GLU A 48 -9.53 11.06 -2.35
C GLU A 48 -9.44 9.82 -3.24
N ASP A 49 -8.23 9.44 -3.65
CA ASP A 49 -7.96 8.23 -4.41
C ASP A 49 -6.82 7.43 -3.78
N LEU A 50 -7.09 6.18 -3.42
CA LEU A 50 -6.14 5.27 -2.77
C LEU A 50 -5.43 4.34 -3.75
N VAL A 51 -5.77 4.42 -5.04
CA VAL A 51 -5.18 3.59 -6.09
C VAL A 51 -3.87 4.21 -6.57
N VAL A 52 -2.86 3.36 -6.71
CA VAL A 52 -1.65 3.61 -7.48
C VAL A 52 -1.85 2.91 -8.84
N PRO A 53 -1.88 3.64 -9.96
CA PRO A 53 -2.06 3.04 -11.28
C PRO A 53 -0.84 2.18 -11.66
N ASP A 54 -1.06 1.17 -12.49
CA ASP A 54 0.01 0.34 -13.04
C ASP A 54 0.58 1.00 -14.31
N PRO A 55 1.83 1.51 -14.30
CA PRO A 55 2.40 2.21 -15.44
C PRO A 55 3.02 1.27 -16.47
N TYR A 56 2.97 -0.06 -16.30
CA TYR A 56 3.77 -1.01 -17.07
C TYR A 56 3.60 -0.93 -18.60
N TYR A 57 2.42 -0.51 -19.07
CA TYR A 57 2.12 -0.33 -20.50
C TYR A 57 2.02 1.15 -20.91
N GLU A 58 2.38 2.06 -20.03
CA GLU A 58 2.26 3.50 -20.20
C GLU A 58 3.61 4.15 -20.57
N PRO A 59 3.60 5.40 -21.07
CA PRO A 59 4.81 6.19 -21.27
C PRO A 59 5.62 6.40 -19.98
N ILE A 60 6.89 6.79 -20.14
CA ILE A 60 7.79 6.98 -18.99
C ILE A 60 7.30 8.05 -18.02
N GLU A 61 6.54 9.03 -18.51
CA GLU A 61 5.89 10.08 -17.73
C GLU A 61 4.96 9.49 -16.64
N ALA A 62 4.21 8.43 -16.96
CA ALA A 62 3.34 7.76 -16.00
C ALA A 62 4.14 7.08 -14.87
N PHE A 63 5.37 6.62 -15.13
CA PHE A 63 6.23 6.10 -14.08
C PHE A 63 6.69 7.19 -13.12
N TYR A 64 6.94 8.41 -13.60
CA TYR A 64 7.29 9.54 -12.74
C TYR A 64 6.12 9.97 -11.86
N GLU A 65 4.90 9.98 -12.40
CA GLU A 65 3.69 10.24 -11.62
C GLU A 65 3.49 9.19 -10.52
N VAL A 66 3.66 7.90 -10.85
CA VAL A 66 3.60 6.81 -9.86
C VAL A 66 4.70 6.98 -8.81
N LEU A 67 5.94 7.29 -9.22
CA LEU A 67 7.04 7.50 -8.30
C LEU A 67 6.75 8.62 -7.29
N GLU A 68 6.23 9.77 -7.75
CA GLU A 68 5.85 10.88 -6.88
C GLU A 68 4.78 10.45 -5.86
N MET A 69 3.77 9.68 -6.27
CA MET A 69 2.77 9.11 -5.35
C MET A 69 3.43 8.21 -4.30
N LEU A 70 4.37 7.35 -4.69
CA LEU A 70 5.06 6.45 -3.78
C LEU A 70 5.97 7.21 -2.80
N GLU A 71 6.62 8.28 -3.23
CA GLU A 71 7.48 9.13 -2.39
C GLU A 71 6.65 9.87 -1.33
N ASN A 72 5.52 10.46 -1.73
CA ASN A 72 4.60 11.14 -0.81
C ASN A 72 4.02 10.17 0.24
N ALA A 73 3.55 9.00 -0.20
CA ALA A 73 3.06 7.95 0.70
C ALA A 73 4.16 7.41 1.64
N SER A 74 5.39 7.25 1.14
CA SER A 74 6.53 6.81 1.96
C SER A 74 6.84 7.81 3.08
N ALA A 75 6.83 9.11 2.78
CA ALA A 75 7.07 10.16 3.78
C ALA A 75 6.05 10.08 4.93
N GLY A 76 4.76 9.99 4.60
CA GLY A 76 3.72 9.87 5.63
C GLY A 76 3.76 8.54 6.39
N LEU A 77 4.13 7.44 5.72
CA LEU A 77 4.32 6.13 6.37
C LEU A 77 5.43 6.17 7.44
N VAL A 78 6.57 6.78 7.11
CA VAL A 78 7.70 6.91 8.05
C VAL A 78 7.28 7.72 9.28
N GLU A 79 6.51 8.78 9.11
CA GLU A 79 5.99 9.56 10.22
C GLU A 79 5.04 8.76 11.10
N GLU A 80 4.16 7.94 10.51
CA GLU A 80 3.21 7.11 11.25
C GLU A 80 3.93 6.02 12.06
N ILE A 81 4.93 5.35 11.45
CA ILE A 81 5.75 4.35 12.15
C ILE A 81 6.49 4.99 13.33
N LYS A 82 7.06 6.18 13.14
CA LYS A 82 7.77 6.90 14.23
C LYS A 82 6.84 7.23 15.40
N LYS A 83 5.59 7.60 15.13
CA LYS A 83 4.58 7.87 16.19
C LYS A 83 4.19 6.60 16.94
N ALA A 84 4.02 5.48 16.24
CA ALA A 84 3.66 4.21 16.85
C ALA A 84 4.76 3.59 17.72
N GLN A 85 6.00 4.08 17.60
CA GLN A 85 7.15 3.65 18.41
C GLN A 85 7.39 4.50 19.68
N GLN A 86 6.63 5.58 19.86
CA GLN A 86 6.67 6.43 21.06
C GLN A 86 5.66 5.96 22.09
#